data_AF-A0A834C179-F1
#
_entry.id   AF-A0A834C179-F1
#
_cell.length_a   1.000
_cell.length_b   1.000
_cell.length_c   1.000
_cell.angle_alpha   90.00
_cell.angle_beta   90.00
_cell.angle_gamma   90.00
#
_symmetry.space_group_name_H-M   'P 1'
#
loop_
_entity.id
_entity.type
_entity.pdbx_description
1 polymer ?
#
loop_
_entity_poly.entity_id
_entity_poly.type
_entity_poly.pdbx_seq_one_letter_code
_entity_poly.pdbx_strand_id
1 'polypeptide(L)'
;MDITRGNNIPILQEHPDVAVLYFPKSSKGLRRRKRDWVIPPINHPENQNGPFPFKMVQVRSSEDKIKKITYSITGPGADEDPKGLFTMDKDTGDLYVHQRLDREKQAKYTLMAHASAEDPMEIIINGLQYKIIDDPEGWLKVDEDTGLVKVKTLMDRESIRVTDNKYTALIGAYDNDPVPATGTGTLIIKLEDVNDNAPVIEERKATVCRKARIPTLLTVLDKDEAAHSSPYNVAVHEKFQANWTAQMNKTRTGIELTLKKSDIPAGIYKVVLRVADRDNLEQDSSINVEVCDCAENGVCLGSRKGVEEAMPSYIWGILGAVLLLLVIAILGLYVYKRHQGQQKEDEKDKLIKDELMRDSVFHYAEEGGGEDDQDFDLSVLHYGLDNKPDVLRSDIMPSTMSRPTYRTLPANPDEIGNFIDDNLKAADEDPTAAPYDSLLVFDYEGGGSDAGSLSSGNSSNSGDQDYNCLNEWGPRFKKLAYMYGGGEDDDDML
;
A
#
# COMPACT_ATOMS: atom_id res chain seq x y z
N MET A 1 -29.71 -57.93 -22.62
CA MET A 1 -29.98 -57.26 -23.91
C MET A 1 -30.07 -55.78 -23.57
N ASP A 2 -29.18 -54.88 -23.96
CA ASP A 2 -27.99 -54.96 -24.79
C ASP A 2 -27.04 -53.82 -24.43
N ILE A 3 -25.78 -54.03 -24.78
CA ILE A 3 -24.59 -53.21 -24.53
C ILE A 3 -24.59 -51.97 -25.45
N THR A 4 -24.28 -50.80 -24.91
CA THR A 4 -23.42 -49.82 -25.61
C THR A 4 -22.55 -49.05 -24.62
N ARG A 5 -21.26 -49.45 -24.59
CA ARG A 5 -20.16 -48.66 -24.03
C ARG A 5 -19.96 -47.44 -24.95
N GLY A 6 -20.30 -46.26 -24.47
CA GLY A 6 -19.85 -44.99 -25.06
C GLY A 6 -18.50 -44.62 -24.47
N ASN A 7 -17.46 -44.59 -25.31
CA ASN A 7 -16.15 -44.08 -24.96
C ASN A 7 -16.25 -42.58 -24.64
N ASN A 8 -16.21 -42.21 -23.36
CA ASN A 8 -15.94 -40.85 -22.93
C ASN A 8 -14.46 -40.57 -23.16
N ILE A 9 -14.13 -40.04 -24.35
CA ILE A 9 -12.93 -39.24 -24.52
C ILE A 9 -13.22 -37.92 -23.79
N PRO A 10 -12.48 -37.54 -22.75
CA PRO A 10 -12.67 -36.23 -22.13
C PRO A 10 -12.31 -35.18 -23.18
N ILE A 11 -13.31 -34.40 -23.56
CA ILE A 11 -13.15 -33.19 -24.36
C ILE A 11 -12.23 -32.29 -23.52
N LEU A 12 -11.02 -32.05 -24.02
CA LEU A 12 -10.09 -31.08 -23.46
C LEU A 12 -10.83 -29.74 -23.37
N GLN A 13 -11.09 -29.31 -22.14
CA GLN A 13 -11.73 -28.04 -21.87
C GLN A 13 -10.77 -26.94 -22.34
N GLU A 14 -11.07 -26.32 -23.48
CA GLU A 14 -10.32 -25.17 -23.97
C GLU A 14 -10.47 -24.03 -22.94
N HIS A 15 -9.39 -23.77 -22.21
CA HIS A 15 -9.27 -22.60 -21.36
C HIS A 15 -9.10 -21.36 -22.24
N PRO A 16 -9.97 -20.34 -22.14
CA PRO A 16 -10.02 -19.21 -23.08
C PRO A 16 -8.85 -18.21 -22.98
N ASP A 17 -7.88 -18.42 -22.08
CA ASP A 17 -6.82 -17.46 -21.78
C ASP A 17 -5.39 -17.98 -22.04
N VAL A 18 -5.20 -18.94 -22.96
CA VAL A 18 -3.85 -19.42 -23.30
C VAL A 18 -3.11 -18.34 -24.12
N ALA A 19 -2.02 -17.81 -23.57
CA ALA A 19 -1.19 -16.80 -24.23
C ALA A 19 -0.61 -17.32 -25.56
N VAL A 20 -0.46 -16.43 -26.54
CA VAL A 20 0.14 -16.74 -27.85
C VAL A 20 1.47 -16.01 -27.99
N LEU A 21 2.57 -16.77 -28.14
CA LEU A 21 3.92 -16.25 -28.35
C LEU A 21 4.27 -16.28 -29.84
N TYR A 22 4.88 -15.20 -30.35
CA TYR A 22 5.27 -15.08 -31.74
C TYR A 22 6.79 -15.11 -31.91
N PHE A 23 7.28 -15.87 -32.89
CA PHE A 23 8.69 -15.82 -33.27
C PHE A 23 9.09 -14.42 -33.74
N PRO A 24 10.30 -13.93 -33.35
CA PRO A 24 10.79 -12.65 -33.80
C PRO A 24 11.06 -12.66 -35.32
N LYS A 25 10.58 -11.64 -36.02
CA LYS A 25 10.77 -11.53 -37.48
C LYS A 25 12.25 -11.34 -37.83
N SER A 26 12.79 -12.24 -38.66
CA SER A 26 14.12 -12.08 -39.28
C SER A 26 14.01 -11.12 -40.47
N SER A 27 14.48 -9.87 -40.34
CA SER A 27 14.49 -8.90 -41.44
C SER A 27 15.82 -8.93 -42.19
N LYS A 28 15.80 -9.28 -43.48
CA LYS A 28 16.94 -9.07 -44.40
C LYS A 28 17.06 -7.59 -44.76
N GLY A 29 17.71 -6.78 -43.92
CA GLY A 29 18.09 -5.40 -44.26
C GLY A 29 18.39 -4.49 -43.06
N LEU A 30 19.24 -3.48 -43.27
CA LEU A 30 19.54 -2.41 -42.30
C LEU A 30 18.33 -1.47 -42.17
N ARG A 31 17.44 -1.76 -41.22
CA ARG A 31 16.41 -0.82 -40.72
C ARG A 31 16.66 -0.56 -39.24
N ARG A 32 16.46 0.68 -38.79
CA ARG A 32 16.53 1.05 -37.36
C ARG A 32 15.57 0.15 -36.56
N ARG A 33 16.13 -0.74 -35.75
CA ARG A 33 15.39 -1.71 -34.92
C ARG A 33 15.09 -1.06 -33.57
N LYS A 34 13.82 -1.04 -33.16
CA LYS A 34 13.46 -0.83 -31.74
C LYS A 34 13.91 -2.11 -31.00
N ARG A 35 14.39 -1.99 -29.75
CA ARG A 35 14.91 -3.11 -28.93
C ARG A 35 14.08 -4.39 -29.14
N ASP A 36 14.78 -5.51 -29.35
CA ASP A 36 14.18 -6.82 -29.61
C ASP A 36 13.12 -7.14 -28.56
N TRP A 37 11.97 -7.65 -29.00
CA TRP A 37 10.92 -8.13 -28.11
C TRP A 37 11.49 -9.33 -27.35
N VAL A 38 11.86 -9.12 -26.08
CA VAL A 38 12.18 -10.20 -25.15
C VAL A 38 10.88 -10.89 -24.79
N ILE A 39 10.85 -12.20 -24.94
CA ILE A 39 9.67 -13.01 -24.62
C ILE A 39 9.56 -13.08 -23.10
N PRO A 40 8.42 -12.67 -22.52
CA PRO A 40 8.26 -12.75 -21.07
C PRO A 40 8.30 -14.21 -20.63
N PRO A 41 8.90 -14.52 -19.47
CA PRO A 41 8.89 -15.87 -18.93
C PRO A 41 7.44 -16.34 -18.70
N ILE A 42 7.22 -17.63 -18.94
CA ILE A 42 5.96 -18.31 -18.69
C ILE A 42 5.95 -18.71 -17.22
N ASN A 43 5.04 -18.10 -16.47
CA ASN A 43 4.87 -18.37 -15.06
C ASN A 43 3.84 -19.49 -14.85
N HIS A 44 4.24 -20.57 -14.20
CA HIS A 44 3.37 -21.74 -13.97
C HIS A 44 3.33 -22.11 -12.47
N PRO A 45 2.14 -22.28 -11.87
CA PRO A 45 2.01 -22.74 -10.48
C PRO A 45 2.44 -24.21 -10.37
N GLU A 46 3.28 -24.52 -9.39
CA GLU A 46 3.98 -25.80 -9.26
C GLU A 46 3.02 -27.00 -9.12
N ASN A 47 2.01 -26.84 -8.25
CA ASN A 47 1.11 -27.89 -7.82
C ASN A 47 -0.26 -27.81 -8.51
N GLN A 48 -0.28 -27.38 -9.78
CA GLN A 48 -1.52 -27.39 -10.55
C GLN A 48 -2.01 -28.82 -10.72
N ASN A 49 -3.04 -29.18 -9.96
CA ASN A 49 -3.71 -30.46 -10.09
C ASN A 49 -4.50 -30.44 -11.40
N GLY A 50 -4.09 -31.28 -12.35
CA GLY A 50 -4.61 -31.34 -13.71
C GLY A 50 -6.13 -31.60 -13.85
N PRO A 51 -6.59 -31.82 -15.09
CA PRO A 51 -6.12 -32.95 -15.89
C PRO A 51 -4.88 -32.64 -16.75
N PHE A 52 -3.91 -33.55 -16.74
CA PHE A 52 -2.75 -33.52 -17.63
C PHE A 52 -3.05 -34.29 -18.92
N PRO A 53 -2.47 -33.91 -20.07
CA PRO A 53 -1.54 -32.79 -20.27
C PRO A 53 -2.21 -31.41 -20.20
N PHE A 54 -1.58 -30.46 -19.51
CA PHE A 54 -2.08 -29.09 -19.36
C PHE A 54 -1.45 -28.18 -20.42
N LYS A 55 -2.28 -27.44 -21.17
CA LYS A 55 -1.85 -26.52 -22.22
C LYS A 55 -1.35 -25.22 -21.59
N MET A 56 -0.04 -24.94 -21.70
CA MET A 56 0.59 -23.77 -21.09
C MET A 56 0.50 -22.52 -21.97
N VAL A 57 0.92 -22.64 -23.22
CA VAL A 57 1.05 -21.53 -24.17
C VAL A 57 0.91 -22.05 -25.58
N GLN A 58 0.53 -21.19 -26.52
CA GLN A 58 0.63 -21.49 -27.95
C GLN A 58 1.77 -20.68 -28.56
N VAL A 59 2.67 -21.34 -29.26
CA VAL A 59 3.74 -20.69 -30.02
C VAL A 59 3.34 -20.62 -31.49
N ARG A 60 3.48 -19.45 -32.11
CA ARG A 60 3.15 -19.22 -33.52
C ARG A 60 4.24 -18.50 -34.27
N SER A 61 4.34 -18.82 -35.55
CA SER A 61 5.18 -18.08 -36.50
C SER A 61 4.31 -17.04 -37.20
N SER A 62 4.86 -15.88 -37.54
CA SER A 62 4.14 -14.90 -38.35
C SER A 62 3.91 -15.34 -39.80
N GLU A 63 4.59 -16.40 -40.23
CA GLU A 63 4.51 -16.98 -41.58
C GLU A 63 3.58 -18.22 -41.62
N ASP A 64 2.93 -18.57 -40.50
CA ASP A 64 2.04 -19.74 -40.36
C ASP A 64 0.84 -19.71 -41.32
N LYS A 65 0.37 -18.52 -41.72
CA LYS A 65 -0.69 -18.31 -42.72
C LYS A 65 -0.22 -18.52 -44.16
N ILE A 66 1.09 -18.43 -44.40
CA ILE A 66 1.67 -18.40 -45.75
C ILE A 66 2.30 -19.75 -46.09
N LYS A 67 2.88 -20.43 -45.10
CA LYS A 67 3.53 -21.73 -45.27
C LYS A 67 3.19 -22.65 -44.11
N LYS A 68 3.18 -23.96 -44.38
CA LYS A 68 3.08 -24.95 -43.31
C LYS A 68 4.37 -24.92 -42.49
N ILE A 69 4.28 -24.46 -41.24
CA ILE A 69 5.37 -24.43 -40.28
C ILE A 69 5.30 -25.70 -39.42
N THR A 70 6.46 -26.25 -39.05
CA THR A 70 6.57 -27.35 -38.10
C THR A 70 7.28 -26.84 -36.86
N TYR A 71 6.67 -27.08 -35.70
CA TYR A 71 7.17 -26.64 -34.40
C TYR A 71 7.86 -27.80 -33.66
N SER A 72 8.97 -27.52 -32.97
CA SER A 72 9.60 -28.46 -32.01
C SER A 72 10.29 -27.74 -30.86
N ILE A 73 10.49 -28.41 -29.72
CA ILE A 73 11.20 -27.87 -28.55
C ILE A 73 12.38 -28.76 -28.17
N THR A 74 13.43 -28.14 -27.64
CA THR A 74 14.63 -28.79 -27.08
C THR A 74 15.02 -28.11 -25.76
N GLY A 75 15.73 -28.80 -24.87
CA GLY A 75 16.18 -28.33 -23.57
C GLY A 75 15.79 -29.27 -22.41
N PRO A 76 16.17 -28.91 -21.17
CA PRO A 76 15.83 -29.65 -19.95
C PRO A 76 14.32 -29.74 -19.78
N GLY A 77 13.77 -30.96 -19.68
CA GLY A 77 12.33 -31.18 -19.64
C GLY A 77 11.73 -31.63 -20.97
N ALA A 78 12.43 -31.47 -22.09
CA ALA A 78 11.98 -31.89 -23.42
C ALA A 78 12.76 -33.13 -23.90
N ASP A 79 13.96 -32.91 -24.45
CA ASP A 79 14.89 -33.95 -24.95
C ASP A 79 16.06 -34.22 -23.98
N GLU A 80 16.34 -33.29 -23.06
CA GLU A 80 17.26 -33.44 -21.93
C GLU A 80 16.51 -33.80 -20.63
N ASP A 81 17.22 -34.42 -19.68
CA ASP A 81 16.60 -34.86 -18.43
C ASP A 81 16.08 -33.67 -17.60
N PRO A 82 14.86 -33.73 -17.03
CA PRO A 82 13.89 -34.83 -17.08
C PRO A 82 13.12 -34.93 -18.41
N LYS A 83 13.34 -35.98 -19.20
CA LYS A 83 12.81 -36.08 -20.57
C LYS A 83 11.28 -36.21 -20.62
N GLY A 84 10.67 -35.52 -21.58
CA GLY A 84 9.24 -35.63 -21.88
C GLY A 84 8.30 -34.99 -20.84
N LEU A 85 8.82 -34.12 -19.97
CA LEU A 85 8.02 -33.30 -19.07
C LEU A 85 7.21 -32.24 -19.84
N PHE A 86 7.83 -31.65 -20.86
CA PHE A 86 7.21 -30.70 -21.79
C PHE A 86 7.16 -31.30 -23.19
N THR A 87 6.04 -31.09 -23.89
CA THR A 87 5.89 -31.46 -25.30
C THR A 87 5.21 -30.35 -26.08
N MET A 88 5.57 -30.19 -27.35
CA MET A 88 4.90 -29.26 -28.23
C MET A 88 4.23 -29.98 -29.40
N ASP A 89 2.99 -29.58 -29.71
CA ASP A 89 2.30 -30.02 -30.91
C ASP A 89 3.01 -29.45 -32.15
N LYS A 90 3.32 -30.34 -33.10
CA LYS A 90 4.12 -30.01 -34.29
C LYS A 90 3.38 -29.16 -35.30
N ASP A 91 2.05 -29.26 -35.35
CA ASP A 91 1.20 -28.56 -36.33
C ASP A 91 0.57 -27.31 -35.72
N THR A 92 0.18 -27.33 -34.44
CA THR A 92 -0.49 -26.17 -33.78
C THR A 92 0.47 -25.27 -33.00
N GLY A 93 1.65 -25.77 -32.62
CA GLY A 93 2.61 -25.05 -31.77
C GLY A 93 2.18 -24.96 -30.29
N ASP A 94 1.20 -25.76 -29.87
CA ASP A 94 0.73 -25.77 -28.48
C ASP A 94 1.74 -26.48 -27.56
N LEU A 95 2.19 -25.78 -26.53
CA LEU A 95 3.10 -26.31 -25.50
C LEU A 95 2.30 -26.90 -24.34
N TYR A 96 2.61 -28.13 -23.98
CA TYR A 96 1.97 -28.88 -22.91
C TYR A 96 2.96 -29.29 -21.83
N VAL A 97 2.48 -29.32 -20.59
CA VAL A 97 3.15 -29.97 -19.46
C VAL A 97 2.41 -31.26 -19.08
N HIS A 98 3.15 -32.35 -18.86
CA HIS A 98 2.57 -33.69 -18.64
C HIS A 98 2.40 -34.09 -17.17
N GLN A 99 3.11 -33.40 -16.28
CA GLN A 99 3.11 -33.71 -14.85
C GLN A 99 3.21 -32.42 -14.05
N ARG A 100 2.88 -32.51 -12.76
CA ARG A 100 3.16 -31.41 -11.82
C ARG A 100 4.65 -31.06 -11.86
N LEU A 101 4.94 -29.77 -11.92
CA LEU A 101 6.29 -29.29 -11.74
C LEU A 101 6.63 -29.36 -10.25
N ASP A 102 7.90 -29.52 -9.93
CA ASP A 102 8.40 -29.63 -8.55
C ASP A 102 9.59 -28.67 -8.46
N ARG A 103 9.41 -27.59 -7.71
CA ARG A 103 10.37 -26.48 -7.65
C ARG A 103 11.62 -26.90 -6.89
N GLU A 104 11.49 -27.69 -5.83
CA GLU A 104 12.64 -28.21 -5.07
C GLU A 104 13.58 -29.02 -5.96
N LYS A 105 13.05 -29.67 -6.99
CA LYS A 105 13.86 -30.33 -8.03
C LYS A 105 14.41 -29.36 -9.06
N GLN A 106 13.55 -28.53 -9.65
CA GLN A 106 13.96 -27.56 -10.67
C GLN A 106 12.97 -26.40 -10.78
N ALA A 107 13.41 -25.21 -10.33
CA ALA A 107 12.60 -23.99 -10.28
C ALA A 107 12.48 -23.23 -11.61
N LYS A 108 13.36 -23.54 -12.58
CA LYS A 108 13.46 -22.85 -13.87
C LYS A 108 13.79 -23.84 -14.99
N TYR A 109 13.02 -23.78 -16.07
CA TYR A 109 13.27 -24.54 -17.30
C TYR A 109 13.49 -23.58 -18.46
N THR A 110 14.66 -23.68 -19.10
CA THR A 110 14.98 -22.93 -20.31
C THR A 110 14.84 -23.86 -21.51
N LEU A 111 13.80 -23.67 -22.30
CA LEU A 111 13.52 -24.43 -23.51
C LEU A 111 13.84 -23.59 -24.74
N MET A 112 14.28 -24.23 -25.82
CA MET A 112 14.43 -23.63 -27.14
C MET A 112 13.32 -24.13 -28.04
N ALA A 113 12.45 -23.23 -28.49
CA ALA A 113 11.44 -23.50 -29.49
C ALA A 113 12.01 -23.26 -30.90
N HIS A 114 11.75 -24.20 -31.80
CA HIS A 114 12.18 -24.18 -33.18
C HIS A 114 10.95 -24.16 -34.09
N ALA A 115 10.96 -23.25 -35.07
CA ALA A 115 10.03 -23.24 -36.18
C ALA A 115 10.80 -23.45 -37.48
N SER A 116 10.22 -24.22 -38.41
CA SER A 116 10.85 -24.47 -39.70
C SER A 116 11.18 -23.15 -40.43
N ALA A 117 12.49 -22.93 -40.69
CA ALA A 117 13.04 -21.76 -41.38
C ALA A 117 12.99 -20.43 -40.59
N GLU A 118 12.85 -20.47 -39.27
CA GLU A 118 13.05 -19.33 -38.37
C GLU A 118 14.18 -19.62 -37.38
N ASP A 119 14.72 -18.56 -36.79
CA ASP A 119 15.74 -18.69 -35.74
C ASP A 119 15.10 -19.25 -34.45
N PRO A 120 15.82 -20.11 -33.70
CA PRO A 120 15.31 -20.67 -32.46
C PRO A 120 15.01 -19.58 -31.43
N MET A 121 14.01 -19.84 -30.62
CA MET A 121 13.42 -18.90 -29.68
C MET A 121 13.51 -19.46 -28.27
N GLU A 122 14.05 -18.68 -27.35
CA GLU A 122 14.13 -19.06 -25.94
C GLU A 122 12.77 -18.88 -25.25
N ILE A 123 12.35 -19.93 -24.54
CA ILE A 123 11.17 -19.97 -23.67
C ILE A 123 11.64 -20.31 -22.27
N ILE A 124 11.39 -19.41 -21.33
CA ILE A 124 11.70 -19.62 -19.92
C ILE A 124 10.40 -19.97 -19.21
N ILE A 125 10.38 -21.09 -18.47
CA ILE A 125 9.28 -21.47 -17.59
C ILE A 125 9.76 -21.31 -16.14
N ASN A 126 9.10 -20.42 -15.41
CA ASN A 126 9.39 -20.11 -14.01
C ASN A 126 8.29 -20.68 -13.10
N GLY A 127 8.71 -21.25 -11.97
CA GLY A 127 7.80 -21.51 -10.85
C GLY A 127 7.43 -20.22 -10.12
N LEU A 128 6.15 -20.02 -9.80
CA LEU A 128 5.68 -18.90 -8.98
C LEU A 128 5.54 -19.29 -7.51
N GLN A 129 5.75 -18.32 -6.63
CA GLN A 129 5.36 -18.40 -5.22
C GLN A 129 4.26 -17.38 -4.90
N TYR A 130 3.29 -17.79 -4.10
CA TYR A 130 2.21 -16.95 -3.62
C TYR A 130 2.38 -16.64 -2.13
N LYS A 131 2.22 -15.37 -1.76
CA LYS A 131 2.27 -14.92 -0.37
C LYS A 131 1.18 -13.90 -0.11
N ILE A 132 0.65 -13.90 1.11
CA ILE A 132 -0.25 -12.83 1.56
C ILE A 132 0.62 -11.61 1.85
N ILE A 133 0.31 -10.49 1.20
CA ILE A 133 0.96 -9.19 1.45
C ILE A 133 0.20 -8.46 2.55
N ASP A 134 -1.14 -8.44 2.46
CA ASP A 134 -2.00 -7.78 3.43
C ASP A 134 -3.24 -8.63 3.71
N ASP A 135 -3.46 -8.90 5.00
CA ASP A 135 -4.62 -9.62 5.55
C ASP A 135 -4.86 -9.02 6.95
N PRO A 136 -5.61 -7.90 7.03
CA PRO A 136 -5.73 -7.10 8.25
C PRO A 136 -6.14 -7.87 9.52
N GLU A 137 -6.98 -8.90 9.37
CA GLU A 137 -7.49 -9.75 10.46
C GLU A 137 -6.79 -11.11 10.56
N GLY A 138 -5.93 -11.45 9.60
CA GLY A 138 -5.20 -12.72 9.60
C GLY A 138 -6.08 -13.95 9.38
N TRP A 139 -7.23 -13.79 8.71
CA TRP A 139 -8.22 -14.85 8.50
C TRP A 139 -7.85 -15.82 7.40
N LEU A 140 -6.88 -15.48 6.56
CA LEU A 140 -6.55 -16.22 5.36
C LEU A 140 -5.24 -16.97 5.53
N LYS A 141 -5.12 -18.05 4.75
CA LYS A 141 -3.86 -18.73 4.49
C LYS A 141 -3.80 -19.04 3.02
N VAL A 142 -2.73 -18.60 2.36
CA VAL A 142 -2.43 -18.98 0.99
C VAL A 142 -1.47 -20.16 0.99
N ASP A 143 -1.71 -21.11 0.11
CA ASP A 143 -0.75 -22.15 -0.21
C ASP A 143 0.34 -21.56 -1.14
N GLU A 144 1.60 -21.67 -0.73
CA GLU A 144 2.72 -20.96 -1.37
C GLU A 144 2.93 -21.36 -2.83
N ASP A 145 2.58 -22.60 -3.21
CA ASP A 145 2.94 -23.16 -4.51
C ASP A 145 1.73 -23.24 -5.48
N THR A 146 0.50 -23.35 -4.95
CA THR A 146 -0.73 -23.35 -5.76
C THR A 146 -1.45 -22.01 -5.82
N GLY A 147 -1.22 -21.13 -4.84
CA GLY A 147 -2.01 -19.91 -4.67
C GLY A 147 -3.42 -20.16 -4.14
N LEU A 148 -3.74 -21.39 -3.70
CA LEU A 148 -5.05 -21.71 -3.14
C LEU A 148 -5.22 -21.03 -1.78
N VAL A 149 -6.18 -20.10 -1.70
CA VAL A 149 -6.51 -19.40 -0.45
C VAL A 149 -7.54 -20.20 0.34
N LYS A 150 -7.24 -20.45 1.61
CA LYS A 150 -8.10 -21.12 2.59
C LYS A 150 -8.35 -20.23 3.78
N VAL A 151 -9.50 -20.43 4.41
CA VAL A 151 -9.84 -19.80 5.69
C VAL A 151 -9.03 -20.45 6.81
N LYS A 152 -8.33 -19.64 7.60
CA LYS A 152 -7.49 -20.03 8.73
C LYS A 152 -8.25 -19.92 10.06
N THR A 153 -9.03 -18.85 10.23
CA THR A 153 -9.82 -18.56 11.43
C THR A 153 -11.24 -18.17 11.04
N LEU A 154 -12.17 -18.24 12.00
CA LEU A 154 -13.55 -17.81 11.79
C LEU A 154 -13.57 -16.34 11.36
N MET A 155 -14.31 -16.06 10.29
CA MET A 155 -14.51 -14.72 9.76
C MET A 155 -15.73 -14.11 10.43
N ASP A 156 -15.66 -12.81 10.68
CA ASP A 156 -16.68 -12.04 11.40
C ASP A 156 -17.08 -10.84 10.53
N ARG A 157 -18.35 -10.76 10.13
CA ARG A 157 -18.83 -9.72 9.21
C ARG A 157 -18.85 -8.35 9.92
N GLU A 158 -19.02 -8.33 11.22
CA GLU A 158 -19.12 -7.15 12.08
C GLU A 158 -17.76 -6.58 12.47
N SER A 159 -16.67 -7.20 12.01
CA SER A 159 -15.32 -6.66 12.17
C SER A 159 -15.18 -5.28 11.52
N ILE A 160 -14.45 -4.40 12.19
CA ILE A 160 -14.14 -3.04 11.70
C ILE A 160 -13.34 -3.04 10.38
N ARG A 161 -12.72 -4.17 10.02
CA ARG A 161 -11.98 -4.32 8.76
C ARG A 161 -12.85 -4.76 7.59
N VAL A 162 -14.11 -5.07 7.85
CA VAL A 162 -15.11 -5.38 6.83
C VAL A 162 -15.89 -4.11 6.51
N THR A 163 -15.94 -3.76 5.24
CA THR A 163 -16.70 -2.58 4.77
C THR A 163 -17.64 -3.02 3.67
N ASP A 164 -18.92 -2.65 3.74
CA ASP A 164 -19.93 -3.02 2.72
C ASP A 164 -20.00 -4.55 2.48
N ASN A 165 -19.97 -5.33 3.58
CA ASN A 165 -19.93 -6.80 3.58
C ASN A 165 -18.76 -7.40 2.77
N LYS A 166 -17.68 -6.63 2.55
CA LYS A 166 -16.51 -7.04 1.79
C LYS A 166 -15.27 -6.96 2.67
N TYR A 167 -14.56 -8.06 2.73
CA TYR A 167 -13.22 -8.16 3.27
C TYR A 167 -12.21 -8.16 2.12
N THR A 168 -11.19 -7.31 2.20
CA THR A 168 -10.19 -7.16 1.14
C THR A 168 -8.84 -7.63 1.64
N ALA A 169 -8.19 -8.52 0.90
CA ALA A 169 -6.84 -8.99 1.15
C ALA A 169 -5.98 -8.83 -0.11
N LEU A 170 -4.68 -8.63 0.07
CA LEU A 170 -3.72 -8.50 -1.02
C LEU A 170 -2.83 -9.73 -1.09
N ILE A 171 -2.81 -10.38 -2.25
CA ILE A 171 -1.98 -11.55 -2.53
C ILE A 171 -0.88 -11.14 -3.51
N GLY A 172 0.36 -11.48 -3.17
CA GLY A 172 1.53 -11.31 -4.03
C GLY A 172 1.90 -12.63 -4.69
N ALA A 173 2.26 -12.55 -5.98
CA ALA A 173 2.96 -13.59 -6.72
C ALA A 173 4.39 -13.12 -6.96
N TYR A 174 5.36 -13.96 -6.63
CA TYR A 174 6.80 -13.69 -6.72
C TYR A 174 7.43 -14.73 -7.65
N ASP A 175 8.28 -14.29 -8.57
CA ASP A 175 9.19 -15.20 -9.27
C ASP A 175 10.47 -15.46 -8.45
N ASN A 176 11.33 -16.31 -8.99
CA ASN A 176 12.54 -16.79 -8.31
C ASN A 176 13.81 -16.07 -8.77
N ASP A 177 13.70 -14.92 -9.45
CA ASP A 177 14.88 -14.20 -9.88
C ASP A 177 15.59 -13.52 -8.67
N PRO A 178 16.92 -13.32 -8.71
CA PRO A 178 17.66 -12.64 -7.63
C PRO A 178 17.10 -11.26 -7.29
N VAL A 179 16.48 -10.62 -8.28
CA VAL A 179 15.59 -9.48 -8.12
C VAL A 179 14.21 -9.95 -8.57
N PRO A 180 13.33 -10.38 -7.65
CA PRO A 180 12.11 -11.05 -8.05
C PRO A 180 11.14 -10.08 -8.70
N ALA A 181 10.57 -10.44 -9.86
CA ALA A 181 9.41 -9.75 -10.37
C ALA A 181 8.19 -10.12 -9.54
N THR A 182 7.38 -9.12 -9.21
CA THR A 182 6.22 -9.29 -8.34
C THR A 182 4.95 -8.87 -9.04
N GLY A 183 3.94 -9.72 -9.02
CA GLY A 183 2.56 -9.38 -9.38
C GLY A 183 1.71 -9.29 -8.10
N THR A 184 0.83 -8.29 -8.01
CA THR A 184 -0.11 -8.18 -6.89
C THR A 184 -1.54 -8.33 -7.38
N GLY A 185 -2.34 -9.08 -6.64
CA GLY A 185 -3.75 -9.32 -6.90
C GLY A 185 -4.59 -9.03 -5.67
N THR A 186 -5.69 -8.31 -5.85
CA THR A 186 -6.63 -7.97 -4.77
C THR A 186 -7.72 -9.03 -4.68
N LEU A 187 -7.82 -9.71 -3.55
CA LEU A 187 -8.87 -10.67 -3.24
C LEU A 187 -9.99 -9.96 -2.46
N ILE A 188 -11.19 -9.91 -3.04
CA ILE A 188 -12.38 -9.34 -2.40
C ILE A 188 -13.31 -10.50 -2.01
N ILE A 189 -13.50 -10.69 -0.71
CA ILE A 189 -14.34 -11.73 -0.13
C ILE A 189 -15.63 -11.08 0.35
N LYS A 190 -16.77 -11.52 -0.20
CA LYS A 190 -18.08 -11.08 0.27
C LYS A 190 -18.54 -12.00 1.40
N LEU A 191 -18.79 -11.43 2.57
CA LEU A 191 -19.29 -12.15 3.74
C LEU A 191 -20.82 -12.13 3.76
N GLU A 192 -21.40 -13.24 4.20
CA GLU A 192 -22.83 -13.37 4.46
C GLU A 192 -23.09 -13.12 5.95
N ASP A 193 -24.24 -12.53 6.25
CA ASP A 193 -24.65 -12.23 7.62
C ASP A 193 -25.16 -13.48 8.34
N VAL A 194 -24.91 -13.56 9.64
CA VAL A 194 -25.42 -14.59 10.54
C VAL A 194 -25.88 -13.89 11.81
N ASN A 195 -27.03 -14.31 12.34
CA ASN A 195 -27.53 -13.78 13.59
C ASN A 195 -26.68 -14.25 14.79
N ASP A 196 -25.65 -13.49 15.13
CA ASP A 196 -24.79 -13.73 16.28
C ASP A 196 -24.66 -12.53 17.23
N ASN A 197 -25.25 -11.37 16.90
CA ASN A 197 -25.31 -10.21 17.78
C ASN A 197 -26.71 -9.99 18.33
N ALA A 198 -26.87 -10.19 19.64
CA ALA A 198 -28.11 -9.85 20.31
C ALA A 198 -28.33 -8.33 20.37
N PRO A 199 -29.59 -7.85 20.34
CA PRO A 199 -29.91 -6.43 20.39
C PRO A 199 -29.63 -5.81 21.77
N VAL A 200 -29.00 -4.64 21.76
CA VAL A 200 -28.55 -3.88 22.94
C VAL A 200 -29.23 -2.51 23.00
N ILE A 201 -29.54 -2.03 24.21
CA ILE A 201 -30.04 -0.67 24.42
C ILE A 201 -28.87 0.32 24.40
N GLU A 202 -28.95 1.37 23.60
CA GLU A 202 -27.88 2.38 23.45
C GLU A 202 -27.70 3.20 24.74
N GLU A 203 -28.81 3.63 25.35
CA GLU A 203 -28.77 4.50 26.51
C GLU A 203 -28.46 3.75 27.81
N ARG A 204 -27.41 4.19 28.51
CA ARG A 204 -27.07 3.69 29.86
C ARG A 204 -27.84 4.40 30.98
N LYS A 205 -28.38 5.59 30.68
CA LYS A 205 -29.13 6.42 31.61
C LYS A 205 -30.35 7.00 30.92
N ALA A 206 -31.49 6.96 31.59
CA ALA A 206 -32.73 7.56 31.12
C ALA A 206 -33.40 8.33 32.24
N THR A 207 -34.28 9.25 31.86
CA THR A 207 -35.00 10.08 32.82
C THR A 207 -36.49 9.90 32.60
N VAL A 208 -37.24 9.67 33.68
CA VAL A 208 -38.67 9.38 33.63
C VAL A 208 -39.41 10.27 34.61
N CYS A 209 -40.53 10.81 34.15
CA CYS A 209 -41.35 11.68 34.96
C CYS A 209 -42.24 10.92 35.94
N ARG A 210 -42.29 11.36 37.20
CA ARG A 210 -43.15 10.75 38.22
C ARG A 210 -44.64 11.01 38.01
N LYS A 211 -45.00 12.27 37.75
CA LYS A 211 -46.41 12.73 37.67
C LYS A 211 -46.99 12.71 36.27
N ALA A 212 -46.14 12.65 35.25
CA ALA A 212 -46.56 12.59 33.86
C ALA A 212 -46.32 11.17 33.33
N ARG A 213 -47.37 10.54 32.77
CA ARG A 213 -47.25 9.23 32.10
C ARG A 213 -46.71 9.40 30.67
N ILE A 214 -45.56 10.04 30.56
CA ILE A 214 -44.89 10.29 29.28
C ILE A 214 -43.90 9.13 29.07
N PRO A 215 -43.99 8.38 27.95
CA PRO A 215 -43.04 7.34 27.65
C PRO A 215 -41.67 7.94 27.32
N THR A 216 -40.62 7.36 27.88
CA THR A 216 -39.24 7.66 27.49
C THR A 216 -38.84 6.69 26.40
N LEU A 217 -38.49 7.21 25.23
CA LEU A 217 -38.02 6.41 24.09
C LEU A 217 -36.55 6.04 24.30
N LEU A 218 -36.24 4.75 24.18
CA LEU A 218 -34.89 4.20 24.16
C LEU A 218 -34.61 3.59 22.78
N THR A 219 -33.40 3.75 22.29
CA THR A 219 -32.96 3.17 21.01
C THR A 219 -32.35 1.78 21.21
N VAL A 220 -32.63 0.89 20.26
CA VAL A 220 -32.07 -0.45 20.22
C VAL A 220 -31.06 -0.51 19.09
N LEU A 221 -29.85 -0.95 19.40
CA LEU A 221 -28.75 -1.18 18.49
C LEU A 221 -28.50 -2.67 18.37
N ASP A 222 -28.41 -3.12 17.13
CA ASP A 222 -28.08 -4.47 16.76
C ASP A 222 -27.12 -4.36 15.57
N LYS A 223 -26.08 -5.20 15.58
CA LYS A 223 -25.02 -5.13 14.57
C LYS A 223 -25.33 -5.99 13.35
N ASP A 224 -26.29 -6.91 13.47
CA ASP A 224 -26.65 -7.81 12.39
C ASP A 224 -27.42 -7.07 11.29
N GLU A 225 -27.54 -7.67 10.12
CA GLU A 225 -28.30 -7.09 9.02
C GLU A 225 -29.78 -6.97 9.39
N ALA A 226 -30.50 -6.04 8.76
CA ALA A 226 -31.92 -5.79 9.03
C ALA A 226 -32.82 -7.03 8.83
N ALA A 227 -32.33 -8.08 8.19
CA ALA A 227 -33.01 -9.36 8.09
C ALA A 227 -33.10 -10.09 9.44
N HIS A 228 -32.05 -10.03 10.24
CA HIS A 228 -31.87 -10.72 11.52
C HIS A 228 -32.11 -9.82 12.74
N SER A 229 -31.94 -8.51 12.57
CA SER A 229 -32.12 -7.50 13.61
C SER A 229 -33.62 -7.13 13.85
N SER A 230 -34.10 -6.01 13.29
CA SER A 230 -35.45 -5.48 13.51
C SER A 230 -36.53 -6.27 12.75
N PRO A 231 -37.74 -6.45 13.29
CA PRO A 231 -38.33 -5.77 14.44
C PRO A 231 -38.05 -6.44 15.79
N TYR A 232 -37.79 -5.62 16.82
CA TYR A 232 -37.47 -6.11 18.15
C TYR A 232 -38.70 -6.36 19.02
N ASN A 233 -38.50 -7.16 20.08
CA ASN A 233 -39.43 -7.38 21.18
C ASN A 233 -38.77 -6.96 22.50
N VAL A 234 -39.57 -6.46 23.44
CA VAL A 234 -39.08 -6.05 24.76
C VAL A 234 -39.92 -6.66 25.87
N ALA A 235 -39.25 -7.12 26.93
CA ALA A 235 -39.89 -7.56 28.16
C ALA A 235 -39.17 -6.95 29.38
N VAL A 236 -39.93 -6.50 30.37
CA VAL A 236 -39.35 -6.06 31.65
C VAL A 236 -39.04 -7.30 32.48
N HIS A 237 -37.83 -7.39 33.04
CA HIS A 237 -37.47 -8.51 33.91
C HIS A 237 -38.41 -8.58 35.13
N GLU A 238 -38.82 -9.79 35.54
CA GLU A 238 -39.90 -10.06 36.53
C GLU A 238 -39.84 -9.18 37.79
N LYS A 239 -38.65 -9.04 38.37
CA LYS A 239 -38.36 -8.20 39.55
C LYS A 239 -38.79 -6.73 39.43
N PHE A 240 -38.88 -6.20 38.20
CA PHE A 240 -39.15 -4.79 37.93
C PHE A 240 -40.55 -4.53 37.34
N GLN A 241 -41.30 -5.59 36.96
CA GLN A 241 -42.64 -5.49 36.36
C GLN A 241 -43.70 -4.85 37.28
N ALA A 242 -43.45 -4.84 38.59
CA ALA A 242 -44.33 -4.17 39.56
C ALA A 242 -44.36 -2.64 39.36
N ASN A 243 -43.23 -2.06 38.95
CA ASN A 243 -43.01 -0.62 38.91
C ASN A 243 -42.86 -0.07 37.49
N TRP A 244 -42.47 -0.91 36.52
CA TRP A 244 -42.07 -0.50 35.18
C TRP A 244 -42.83 -1.27 34.11
N THR A 245 -43.12 -0.59 33.00
CA THR A 245 -43.71 -1.17 31.79
C THR A 245 -42.91 -0.72 30.58
N ALA A 246 -42.55 -1.64 29.70
CA ALA A 246 -41.85 -1.34 28.45
C ALA A 246 -42.66 -1.92 27.29
N GLN A 247 -42.82 -1.14 26.22
CA GLN A 247 -43.47 -1.57 24.99
C GLN A 247 -42.63 -1.09 23.81
N MET A 248 -42.72 -1.79 22.68
CA MET A 248 -42.10 -1.31 21.46
C MET A 248 -42.95 -0.19 20.85
N ASN A 249 -42.30 0.83 20.27
CA ASN A 249 -42.98 1.85 19.45
C ASN A 249 -43.65 1.19 18.23
N LYS A 250 -44.52 1.93 17.52
CA LYS A 250 -45.24 1.51 16.31
C LYS A 250 -44.34 0.85 15.25
N THR A 251 -43.10 1.33 15.09
CA THR A 251 -42.10 0.80 14.14
C THR A 251 -41.32 -0.39 14.67
N ARG A 252 -41.43 -0.72 15.96
CA ARG A 252 -40.65 -1.75 16.65
C ARG A 252 -39.12 -1.62 16.54
N THR A 253 -38.65 -0.38 16.43
CA THR A 253 -37.21 -0.04 16.41
C THR A 253 -36.73 0.64 17.70
N GLY A 254 -37.65 1.04 18.57
CA GLY A 254 -37.34 1.68 19.85
C GLY A 254 -38.31 1.25 20.94
N ILE A 255 -37.87 1.37 22.19
CA ILE A 255 -38.58 0.95 23.39
C ILE A 255 -39.18 2.18 24.06
N GLU A 256 -40.49 2.17 24.29
CA GLU A 256 -41.23 3.13 25.10
C GLU A 256 -41.27 2.64 26.55
N LEU A 257 -40.38 3.17 27.38
CA LEU A 257 -40.33 2.88 28.81
C LEU A 257 -41.27 3.81 29.58
N THR A 258 -42.11 3.23 30.44
CA THR A 258 -43.12 3.95 31.22
C THR A 258 -43.10 3.52 32.69
N LEU A 259 -43.37 4.48 33.57
CA LEU A 259 -43.53 4.24 35.00
C LEU A 259 -44.98 3.80 35.29
N LYS A 260 -45.15 2.58 35.81
CA LYS A 260 -46.47 2.03 36.11
C LYS A 260 -47.06 2.62 37.40
N LYS A 261 -46.22 2.83 38.42
CA LYS A 261 -46.63 3.31 39.75
C LYS A 261 -46.14 4.75 39.98
N SER A 262 -47.06 5.69 40.16
CA SER A 262 -46.78 7.12 40.38
C SER A 262 -46.17 7.45 41.76
N ASP A 263 -46.26 6.52 42.71
CA ASP A 263 -45.87 6.78 44.11
C ASP A 263 -44.41 6.44 44.42
N ILE A 264 -43.61 6.17 43.39
CA ILE A 264 -42.20 5.85 43.53
C ILE A 264 -41.45 7.15 43.90
N PRO A 265 -40.62 7.15 44.97
CA PRO A 265 -39.83 8.32 45.35
C PRO A 265 -38.88 8.76 44.23
N ALA A 266 -38.59 10.06 44.16
CA ALA A 266 -37.56 10.56 43.26
C ALA A 266 -36.19 9.95 43.62
N GLY A 267 -35.43 9.55 42.60
CA GLY A 267 -34.17 8.84 42.79
C GLY A 267 -33.78 8.03 41.57
N ILE A 268 -32.62 7.37 41.67
CA ILE A 268 -32.06 6.56 40.59
C ILE A 268 -32.44 5.09 40.83
N TYR A 269 -33.06 4.47 39.84
CA TYR A 269 -33.48 3.08 39.86
C TYR A 269 -32.78 2.30 38.75
N LYS A 270 -32.24 1.14 39.09
CA LYS A 270 -31.72 0.21 38.08
C LYS A 270 -32.88 -0.62 37.53
N VAL A 271 -33.09 -0.59 36.22
CA VAL A 271 -34.12 -1.36 35.53
C VAL A 271 -33.44 -2.32 34.57
N VAL A 272 -33.91 -3.57 34.53
CA VAL A 272 -33.40 -4.58 33.58
C VAL A 272 -34.50 -4.89 32.59
N LEU A 273 -34.17 -4.71 31.31
CA LEU A 273 -35.03 -4.97 30.16
C LEU A 273 -34.40 -6.10 29.34
N ARG A 274 -35.22 -7.07 28.96
CA ARG A 274 -34.86 -8.10 28.00
C ARG A 274 -35.29 -7.64 26.62
N VAL A 275 -34.35 -7.56 25.69
CA VAL A 275 -34.62 -7.22 24.30
C VAL A 275 -34.30 -8.43 23.45
N ALA A 276 -35.19 -8.76 22.52
CA ALA A 276 -35.02 -9.85 21.58
C ALA A 276 -35.20 -9.33 20.16
N ASP A 277 -34.45 -9.90 19.23
CA ASP A 277 -34.54 -9.59 17.81
C ASP A 277 -35.72 -10.32 17.15
N ARG A 278 -35.70 -10.35 15.82
CA ARG A 278 -36.70 -11.04 15.02
C ARG A 278 -36.67 -12.56 15.16
N ASP A 279 -35.48 -13.15 15.31
CA ASP A 279 -35.25 -14.59 15.35
C ASP A 279 -35.19 -15.14 16.79
N ASN A 280 -35.44 -14.29 17.78
CA ASN A 280 -35.43 -14.54 19.22
C ASN A 280 -34.04 -14.72 19.84
N LEU A 281 -32.99 -14.14 19.26
CA LEU A 281 -31.75 -13.92 20.01
C LEU A 281 -31.99 -12.79 21.01
N GLU A 282 -31.82 -13.08 22.30
CA GLU A 282 -32.21 -12.19 23.40
C GLU A 282 -31.04 -11.81 24.31
N GLN A 283 -31.07 -10.56 24.81
CA GLN A 283 -30.11 -10.05 25.78
C GLN A 283 -30.76 -9.18 26.85
N ASP A 284 -30.33 -9.36 28.09
CA ASP A 284 -30.74 -8.55 29.23
C ASP A 284 -29.85 -7.30 29.34
N SER A 285 -30.43 -6.12 29.12
CA SER A 285 -29.78 -4.82 29.23
C SER A 285 -30.20 -4.11 30.52
N SER A 286 -29.23 -3.57 31.27
CA SER A 286 -29.50 -2.81 32.50
C SER A 286 -29.30 -1.31 32.29
N ILE A 287 -30.34 -0.53 32.58
CA ILE A 287 -30.35 0.92 32.45
C ILE A 287 -30.58 1.59 33.81
N ASN A 288 -29.93 2.73 34.04
CA ASN A 288 -30.18 3.56 35.22
C ASN A 288 -31.24 4.61 34.90
N VAL A 289 -32.39 4.52 35.53
CA VAL A 289 -33.52 5.42 35.32
C VAL A 289 -33.64 6.39 36.48
N GLU A 290 -33.48 7.67 36.19
CA GLU A 290 -33.71 8.75 37.14
C GLU A 290 -35.19 9.14 37.14
N VAL A 291 -35.87 8.93 38.27
CA VAL A 291 -37.24 9.37 38.49
C VAL A 291 -37.21 10.75 39.15
N CYS A 292 -37.84 11.73 38.52
CA CYS A 292 -37.84 13.12 38.96
C CYS A 292 -39.26 13.71 39.01
N ASP A 293 -39.38 14.86 39.66
CA ASP A 293 -40.55 15.73 39.50
C ASP A 293 -40.37 16.63 38.29
N CYS A 294 -41.36 16.66 37.41
CA CYS A 294 -41.30 17.45 36.18
C CYS A 294 -42.31 18.59 36.19
N ALA A 295 -41.99 19.62 35.43
CA ALA A 295 -42.97 20.61 34.99
C ALA A 295 -43.87 20.03 33.87
N GLU A 296 -44.90 20.78 33.47
CA GLU A 296 -45.87 20.35 32.44
C GLU A 296 -45.25 20.00 31.08
N ASN A 297 -44.01 20.46 30.82
CA ASN A 297 -43.23 20.15 29.62
C ASN A 297 -42.44 18.84 29.69
N GLY A 298 -42.58 18.05 30.76
CA GLY A 298 -41.88 16.76 30.92
C GLY A 298 -40.40 16.88 31.30
N VAL A 299 -39.90 18.10 31.55
CA VAL A 299 -38.52 18.34 31.98
C VAL A 299 -38.41 18.27 33.50
N CYS A 300 -37.42 17.53 34.00
CA CYS A 300 -37.15 17.43 35.43
C CYS A 300 -36.78 18.77 36.06
N LEU A 301 -37.49 19.13 37.12
CA LEU A 301 -37.19 20.28 37.96
C LEU A 301 -36.10 19.88 38.95
N GLY A 302 -34.90 20.45 38.80
CA GLY A 302 -33.80 20.23 39.75
C GLY A 302 -32.59 19.46 39.22
N SER A 303 -32.37 19.41 37.91
CA SER A 303 -31.05 19.06 37.38
C SER A 303 -30.06 20.19 37.71
N ARG A 304 -29.62 20.27 38.97
CA ARG A 304 -28.30 20.78 39.26
C ARG A 304 -27.39 19.82 38.50
N LYS A 305 -26.95 20.22 37.30
CA LYS A 305 -25.74 19.67 36.70
C LYS A 305 -24.77 19.56 37.87
N GLY A 306 -24.41 18.33 38.22
CA GLY A 306 -23.36 18.10 39.18
C GLY A 306 -22.24 19.02 38.75
N VAL A 307 -21.95 20.01 39.59
CA VAL A 307 -20.67 20.69 39.50
C VAL A 307 -19.72 19.52 39.59
N GLU A 308 -19.10 19.20 38.46
CA GLU A 308 -17.95 18.32 38.38
C GLU A 308 -17.11 18.73 39.58
N GLU A 309 -17.10 17.90 40.62
CA GLU A 309 -16.43 18.25 41.86
C GLU A 309 -14.99 18.47 41.46
N ALA A 310 -14.61 19.74 41.37
CA ALA A 310 -13.28 20.14 41.01
C ALA A 310 -12.37 19.43 42.01
N MET A 311 -11.65 18.45 41.51
CA MET A 311 -10.75 17.61 42.29
C MET A 311 -9.93 18.53 43.21
N PRO A 312 -9.86 18.26 44.51
CA PRO A 312 -9.23 19.15 45.48
C PRO A 312 -7.87 19.64 45.00
N SER A 313 -7.60 20.94 45.13
CA SER A 313 -6.39 21.61 44.62
C SER A 313 -5.07 20.98 45.06
N TYR A 314 -5.06 20.22 46.16
CA TYR A 314 -3.86 19.49 46.62
C TYR A 314 -3.43 18.36 45.67
N ILE A 315 -4.34 17.79 44.87
CA ILE A 315 -4.03 16.70 43.91
C ILE A 315 -3.14 17.24 42.79
N TRP A 316 -3.42 18.44 42.29
CA TRP A 316 -2.57 19.13 41.31
C TRP A 316 -1.19 19.49 41.89
N GLY A 317 -1.13 19.84 43.18
CA GLY A 317 0.14 20.10 43.88
C GLY A 317 1.01 18.84 44.03
N ILE A 318 0.40 17.70 44.37
CA ILE A 318 1.11 16.40 44.47
C ILE A 318 1.57 15.96 43.08
N LEU A 319 0.73 16.08 42.05
CA LEU A 319 1.09 15.73 40.68
C LEU A 319 2.29 16.55 40.18
N GLY A 320 2.32 17.86 40.46
CA GLY A 320 3.44 18.74 40.13
C GLY A 320 4.73 18.35 40.86
N ALA A 321 4.66 17.99 42.15
CA ALA A 321 5.82 17.56 42.92
C ALA A 321 6.41 16.22 42.43
N VAL A 322 5.55 15.27 42.05
CA VAL A 322 5.96 13.99 41.46
C VAL A 322 6.61 14.20 40.09
N LEU A 323 6.06 15.08 39.26
CA LEU A 323 6.61 15.40 37.95
C LEU A 323 7.99 16.08 38.06
N LEU A 324 8.18 16.95 39.05
CA LEU A 324 9.47 17.58 39.34
C LEU A 324 10.53 16.58 39.83
N LEU A 325 10.15 15.62 40.67
CA LEU A 325 11.05 14.54 41.09
C LEU A 325 11.46 13.63 39.92
N LEU A 326 10.53 13.34 39.00
CA LEU A 326 10.84 12.56 37.80
C LEU A 326 11.84 13.28 36.89
N VAL A 327 11.71 14.60 36.72
CA VAL A 327 12.67 15.40 35.95
C VAL A 327 14.06 15.36 36.58
N ILE A 328 14.16 15.49 37.91
CA ILE A 328 15.44 15.39 38.63
C ILE A 328 16.05 13.99 38.49
N ALA A 329 15.24 12.93 38.57
CA ALA A 329 15.71 11.55 38.37
C ALA A 329 16.23 11.32 36.94
N ILE A 330 15.56 11.85 35.93
CA ILE A 330 16.00 11.78 34.53
C ILE A 330 17.32 12.53 34.33
N LEU A 331 17.46 13.73 34.91
CA LEU A 331 18.72 14.49 34.89
C LEU A 331 19.84 13.74 35.63
N GLY A 332 19.54 13.12 36.77
CA GLY A 332 20.48 12.27 37.49
C GLY A 332 20.93 11.05 36.67
N LEU A 333 20.00 10.39 35.97
CA LEU A 333 20.33 9.28 35.07
C LEU A 333 21.12 9.74 33.85
N TYR A 334 20.84 10.93 33.32
CA TYR A 334 21.61 11.53 32.23
C TYR A 334 23.06 11.80 32.66
N VAL A 335 23.25 12.41 33.83
CA VAL A 335 24.59 12.64 34.40
C VAL A 335 25.29 11.31 34.72
N TYR A 336 24.57 10.34 35.29
CA TYR A 336 25.12 9.02 35.59
C TYR A 336 25.58 8.28 34.31
N LYS A 337 24.77 8.30 33.25
CA LYS A 337 25.14 7.74 31.94
C LYS A 337 26.33 8.47 31.33
N ARG A 338 26.40 9.80 31.46
CA ARG A 338 27.55 10.60 31.00
C ARG A 338 28.83 10.21 31.74
N HIS A 339 28.75 10.02 33.06
CA HIS A 339 29.88 9.59 33.88
C HIS A 339 30.33 8.14 33.57
N GLN A 340 29.37 7.25 33.29
CA GLN A 340 29.67 5.87 32.89
C GLN A 340 30.21 5.79 31.45
N GLY A 341 29.83 6.73 30.58
CA GLY A 341 30.39 6.92 29.24
C GLY A 341 31.86 7.34 29.31
N GLN A 342 32.18 8.34 30.13
CA GLN A 342 33.56 8.80 30.36
C GLN A 342 34.47 7.69 30.91
N GLN A 343 34.00 6.90 31.88
CA GLN A 343 34.80 5.76 32.38
C GLN A 343 35.06 4.67 31.32
N LYS A 344 34.13 4.47 30.37
CA LYS A 344 34.30 3.50 29.27
C LYS A 344 35.23 4.00 28.16
N GLU A 345 35.29 5.31 27.94
CA GLU A 345 36.27 5.93 27.03
C GLU A 345 37.67 5.88 27.63
N ASP A 346 37.83 6.21 28.92
CA ASP A 346 39.13 6.14 29.62
C ASP A 346 39.71 4.71 29.66
N GLU A 347 38.86 3.68 29.77
CA GLU A 347 39.29 2.27 29.75
C GLU A 347 39.64 1.79 28.32
N LYS A 348 38.91 2.25 27.30
CA LYS A 348 39.19 1.95 25.88
C LYS A 348 40.46 2.64 25.39
N ASP A 349 40.68 3.90 25.73
CA ASP A 349 41.89 4.65 25.37
C ASP A 349 43.14 4.04 26.02
N LYS A 350 43.01 3.49 27.22
CA LYS A 350 44.09 2.77 27.90
C LYS A 350 44.42 1.43 27.22
N LEU A 351 43.41 0.74 26.67
CA LEU A 351 43.59 -0.50 25.92
C LEU A 351 44.24 -0.26 24.54
N ILE A 352 43.85 0.81 23.86
CA ILE A 352 44.38 1.22 22.54
C ILE A 352 45.85 1.68 22.65
N LYS A 353 46.21 2.35 23.76
CA LYS A 353 47.57 2.85 24.00
C LYS A 353 48.60 1.73 24.24
N ASP A 354 48.18 0.60 24.81
CA ASP A 354 49.04 -0.58 25.04
C ASP A 354 49.26 -1.42 23.76
N GLU A 355 48.36 -1.29 22.77
CA GLU A 355 48.46 -1.99 21.47
C GLU A 355 49.32 -1.20 20.46
N LEU A 356 49.23 0.15 20.47
CA LEU A 356 50.01 1.05 19.61
C LEU A 356 51.50 1.16 19.98
N MET A 357 51.91 0.76 21.20
CA MET A 357 53.31 0.76 21.64
C MET A 357 54.14 -0.45 21.13
N ARG A 358 53.56 -1.34 20.31
CA ARG A 358 54.27 -2.50 19.73
C ARG A 358 54.62 -2.39 18.24
N ASP A 359 54.05 -1.44 17.51
CA ASP A 359 54.31 -1.27 16.08
C ASP A 359 54.80 0.16 15.77
N SER A 360 56.07 0.43 16.04
CA SER A 360 56.74 1.58 15.42
C SER A 360 58.23 1.30 15.21
N VAL A 361 58.54 0.69 14.06
CA VAL A 361 59.89 0.63 13.53
C VAL A 361 59.86 0.93 12.02
N PHE A 362 60.57 2.02 11.67
CA PHE A 362 61.03 2.55 10.38
C PHE A 362 60.14 3.48 9.50
N HIS A 363 60.44 4.78 9.67
CA HIS A 363 60.87 5.78 8.67
C HIS A 363 60.19 5.87 7.30
N TYR A 364 59.57 7.02 7.06
CA TYR A 364 59.87 7.85 5.88
C TYR A 364 60.14 9.30 6.32
N ALA A 365 61.24 9.84 5.83
CA ALA A 365 61.49 11.27 5.76
C ALA A 365 60.78 11.81 4.52
N GLU A 366 60.41 13.10 4.56
CA GLU A 366 60.19 14.04 3.43
C GLU A 366 58.88 14.84 3.57
N GLU A 367 59.05 16.01 4.19
CA GLU A 367 58.57 17.34 3.77
C GLU A 367 57.08 17.65 3.51
N GLY A 368 56.59 18.66 4.25
CA GLY A 368 55.29 19.34 4.06
C GLY A 368 54.36 19.05 5.25
N GLY A 369 54.08 19.97 6.17
CA GLY A 369 53.63 21.34 5.95
C GLY A 369 52.16 21.38 6.39
N GLY A 370 51.93 21.78 7.65
CA GLY A 370 50.69 21.46 8.37
C GLY A 370 49.46 22.25 7.97
N GLU A 371 48.32 21.65 8.28
CA GLU A 371 47.05 22.32 8.58
C GLU A 371 46.22 21.39 9.47
N ASP A 372 45.70 21.96 10.55
CA ASP A 372 45.10 21.27 11.69
C ASP A 372 43.91 20.39 11.29
N ASP A 373 43.97 19.10 11.66
CA ASP A 373 42.84 18.17 11.60
C ASP A 373 41.73 18.66 12.55
N GLN A 374 40.79 19.44 12.03
CA GLN A 374 39.55 19.76 12.74
C GLN A 374 38.56 18.60 12.54
N ASP A 375 38.32 17.83 13.60
CA ASP A 375 37.27 16.84 13.64
C ASP A 375 35.90 17.52 13.41
N PHE A 376 35.29 17.26 12.24
CA PHE A 376 33.96 17.77 11.92
C PHE A 376 32.88 16.95 12.63
N ASP A 377 32.07 17.62 13.46
CA ASP A 377 30.90 17.00 14.08
C ASP A 377 29.79 16.79 13.04
N LEU A 378 29.60 15.53 12.66
CA LEU A 378 28.56 15.09 11.72
C LEU A 378 27.13 15.32 12.24
N SER A 379 26.94 15.68 13.52
CA SER A 379 25.63 16.03 14.08
C SER A 379 25.01 17.29 13.46
N VAL A 380 25.83 18.17 12.88
CA VAL A 380 25.38 19.41 12.23
C VAL A 380 24.61 19.15 10.92
N LEU A 381 24.86 18.02 10.24
CA LEU A 381 24.13 17.64 9.01
C LEU A 381 22.68 17.21 9.28
N HIS A 382 22.34 16.87 10.52
CA HIS A 382 21.00 16.39 10.88
C HIS A 382 20.04 17.51 11.31
N TYR A 383 20.52 18.73 11.52
CA TYR A 383 19.69 19.86 11.95
C TYR A 383 18.99 20.52 10.75
N GLY A 384 17.95 19.89 10.21
CA GLY A 384 17.18 20.47 9.10
C GLY A 384 16.16 19.57 8.40
N LEU A 385 16.16 18.25 8.67
CA LEU A 385 15.24 17.32 8.01
C LEU A 385 13.83 17.28 8.61
N ASP A 386 13.65 17.75 9.85
CA ASP A 386 12.39 17.59 10.58
C ASP A 386 11.38 18.74 10.40
N ASN A 387 11.79 19.85 9.77
CA ASN A 387 10.91 20.97 9.42
C ASN A 387 11.05 21.33 7.94
N LYS A 388 10.62 20.43 7.05
CA LYS A 388 10.43 20.79 5.64
C LYS A 388 9.12 21.58 5.52
N PRO A 389 9.13 22.90 5.27
CA PRO A 389 7.90 23.58 4.85
C PRO A 389 7.43 22.94 3.53
N ASP A 390 6.12 22.77 3.37
CA ASP A 390 5.54 22.32 2.11
C ASP A 390 6.03 23.23 0.99
N VAL A 391 6.88 22.69 0.10
CA VAL A 391 7.40 23.43 -1.04
C VAL A 391 6.22 23.69 -1.98
N LEU A 392 5.76 24.93 -2.03
CA LEU A 392 4.69 25.37 -2.91
C LEU A 392 5.14 25.17 -4.37
N ARG A 393 4.74 24.02 -4.93
CA ARG A 393 4.93 23.70 -6.33
C ARG A 393 3.91 24.47 -7.16
N SER A 394 4.40 25.44 -7.93
CA SER A 394 3.57 26.19 -8.88
C SER A 394 3.89 25.71 -10.29
N ASP A 395 3.02 24.88 -10.87
CA ASP A 395 3.14 24.45 -12.26
C ASP A 395 2.79 25.64 -13.17
N ILE A 396 3.71 26.04 -14.04
CA ILE A 396 3.50 27.16 -14.97
C ILE A 396 2.93 26.62 -16.28
N MET A 397 1.63 26.81 -16.48
CA MET A 397 1.02 26.60 -17.79
C MET A 397 1.34 27.78 -18.72
N PRO A 398 1.73 27.53 -19.99
CA PRO A 398 1.87 28.59 -20.98
C PRO A 398 0.51 29.29 -21.20
N SER A 399 0.38 30.52 -20.71
CA SER A 399 -0.92 31.23 -20.64
C SER A 399 -1.42 31.81 -21.97
N THR A 400 -0.71 31.59 -23.09
CA THR A 400 -0.98 32.25 -24.37
C THR A 400 -1.14 31.32 -25.57
N MET A 401 -1.18 30.00 -25.38
CA MET A 401 -1.33 29.03 -26.47
C MET A 401 -2.72 28.39 -26.48
N SER A 402 -3.39 28.41 -27.62
CA SER A 402 -4.68 27.73 -27.82
C SER A 402 -4.48 26.23 -28.01
N ARG A 403 -5.24 25.40 -27.29
CA ARG A 403 -5.22 23.94 -27.43
C ARG A 403 -5.57 23.52 -28.88
N PRO A 404 -4.85 22.55 -29.48
CA PRO A 404 -5.20 22.03 -30.80
C PRO A 404 -6.59 21.37 -30.79
N THR A 405 -7.32 21.52 -31.89
CA THR A 405 -8.67 20.97 -32.04
C THR A 405 -8.59 19.52 -32.49
N TYR A 406 -9.07 18.60 -31.65
CA TYR A 406 -9.17 17.18 -32.00
C TYR A 406 -10.34 16.94 -32.96
N ARG A 407 -10.10 16.13 -33.98
CA ARG A 407 -11.13 15.70 -34.92
C ARG A 407 -12.11 14.77 -34.20
N THR A 408 -13.40 14.94 -34.43
CA THR A 408 -14.44 14.07 -33.87
C THR A 408 -14.56 12.77 -34.66
N LEU A 409 -15.05 11.71 -34.00
CA LEU A 409 -15.11 10.37 -34.57
C LEU A 409 -15.90 10.37 -35.90
N PRO A 410 -15.29 9.96 -37.04
CA PRO A 410 -15.99 9.90 -38.31
C PRO A 410 -17.02 8.76 -38.31
N ALA A 411 -18.17 8.99 -38.97
CA ALA A 411 -19.21 7.97 -39.12
C ALA A 411 -18.85 6.85 -40.12
N ASN A 412 -17.81 7.07 -40.94
CA ASN A 412 -17.38 6.16 -41.99
C ASN A 412 -16.15 5.34 -41.54
N PRO A 413 -16.20 3.99 -41.56
CA PRO A 413 -15.09 3.13 -41.10
C PRO A 413 -13.78 3.30 -41.89
N ASP A 414 -13.86 3.70 -43.16
CA ASP A 414 -12.68 3.83 -44.04
C ASP A 414 -11.83 5.07 -43.71
N GLU A 415 -12.38 6.02 -42.95
CA GLU A 415 -11.72 7.26 -42.53
C GLU A 415 -11.04 7.16 -41.16
N ILE A 416 -11.16 6.00 -40.49
CA ILE A 416 -10.59 5.78 -39.15
C ILE A 416 -9.06 5.91 -39.16
N GLY A 417 -8.39 5.44 -40.22
CA GLY A 417 -6.94 5.56 -40.35
C GLY A 417 -6.47 7.02 -40.33
N ASN A 418 -7.09 7.87 -41.17
CA ASN A 418 -6.80 9.30 -41.22
C ASN A 418 -7.20 10.01 -39.93
N PHE A 419 -8.29 9.59 -39.29
CA PHE A 419 -8.70 10.11 -37.98
C PHE A 419 -7.67 9.83 -36.87
N ILE A 420 -7.07 8.63 -36.87
CA ILE A 420 -6.03 8.29 -35.90
C ILE A 420 -4.76 9.11 -36.17
N ASP A 421 -4.32 9.20 -37.43
CA ASP A 421 -3.11 9.95 -37.78
C ASP A 421 -3.26 11.45 -37.51
N ASP A 422 -4.42 12.05 -37.82
CA ASP A 422 -4.70 13.46 -37.57
C ASP A 422 -4.73 13.79 -36.07
N ASN A 423 -5.35 12.93 -35.24
CA ASN A 423 -5.43 13.14 -33.80
C ASN A 423 -4.12 12.81 -33.08
N LEU A 424 -3.34 11.84 -33.59
CA LEU A 424 -1.99 11.57 -33.10
C LEU A 424 -1.09 12.78 -33.34
N LYS A 425 -1.12 13.34 -34.55
CA LYS A 425 -0.37 14.54 -34.88
C LYS A 425 -0.80 15.75 -34.03
N ALA A 426 -2.10 15.93 -33.80
CA ALA A 426 -2.62 16.99 -32.94
C ALA A 426 -2.17 16.84 -31.48
N ALA A 427 -1.98 15.61 -30.98
CA ALA A 427 -1.47 15.34 -29.65
C ALA A 427 0.05 15.57 -29.54
N ASP A 428 0.82 15.13 -30.54
CA ASP A 428 2.28 15.30 -30.58
C ASP A 428 2.69 16.78 -30.73
N GLU A 429 1.86 17.58 -31.40
CA GLU A 429 2.08 19.02 -31.59
C GLU A 429 1.41 19.89 -30.51
N ASP A 430 0.82 19.30 -29.45
CA ASP A 430 0.10 20.04 -28.39
C ASP A 430 1.08 20.69 -27.38
N PRO A 431 1.28 22.02 -27.42
CA PRO A 431 2.16 22.72 -26.49
C PRO A 431 1.55 22.85 -25.09
N THR A 432 0.30 22.43 -24.92
CA THR A 432 -0.43 22.44 -23.64
C THR A 432 -0.43 21.06 -22.97
N ALA A 433 0.19 20.04 -23.58
CA ALA A 433 0.31 18.71 -22.99
C ALA A 433 1.33 18.70 -21.83
N ALA A 434 0.97 18.04 -20.74
CA ALA A 434 1.85 17.83 -19.58
C ALA A 434 3.03 16.89 -19.95
N PRO A 435 4.20 16.98 -19.28
CA PRO A 435 4.45 17.68 -18.00
C PRO A 435 4.84 19.16 -18.16
N TYR A 436 4.31 20.02 -17.28
CA TYR A 436 4.69 21.43 -17.21
C TYR A 436 5.96 21.63 -16.38
N ASP A 437 6.76 22.65 -16.73
CA ASP A 437 7.85 23.11 -15.88
C ASP A 437 7.29 23.70 -14.58
N SER A 438 7.83 23.24 -13.45
CA SER A 438 7.42 23.69 -12.12
C SER A 438 8.47 24.61 -11.52
N LEU A 439 8.06 25.81 -11.08
CA LEU A 439 8.91 26.62 -10.21
C LEU A 439 8.82 26.09 -8.79
N LEU A 440 9.98 25.79 -8.21
CA LEU A 440 10.14 25.54 -6.78
C LEU A 440 10.59 26.85 -6.15
N VAL A 441 9.71 27.47 -5.37
CA VAL A 441 10.07 28.65 -4.59
C VAL A 441 10.55 28.16 -3.23
N PHE A 442 11.82 28.42 -2.93
CA PHE A 442 12.37 28.23 -1.60
C PHE A 442 12.28 29.58 -0.89
N ASP A 443 11.25 29.76 -0.08
CA ASP A 443 10.93 30.99 0.66
C ASP A 443 11.54 31.02 2.08
N TYR A 444 12.33 30.00 2.43
CA TYR A 444 12.97 29.89 3.73
C TYR A 444 14.47 29.59 3.58
N GLU A 445 15.30 30.62 3.69
CA GLU A 445 16.77 30.50 3.71
C GLU A 445 17.34 29.94 5.03
N GLY A 446 16.46 29.48 5.94
CA GLY A 446 16.86 29.02 7.28
C GLY A 446 17.11 30.18 8.25
N GLY A 447 17.11 29.87 9.55
CA GLY A 447 17.69 30.76 10.55
C GLY A 447 19.21 30.63 10.48
N GLY A 448 19.91 31.75 10.29
CA GLY A 448 21.37 31.78 10.10
C GLY A 448 22.13 30.99 11.18
N SER A 449 23.20 30.33 10.76
CA SER A 449 24.10 29.57 11.61
C SER A 449 24.80 30.46 12.64
N ASP A 450 25.06 29.96 13.85
CA ASP A 450 25.91 30.63 14.86
C ASP A 450 27.41 30.66 14.46
N ALA A 451 27.76 30.08 13.30
CA ALA A 451 29.07 30.21 12.69
C ALA A 451 29.18 31.59 12.03
N GLY A 452 30.03 32.47 12.58
CA GLY A 452 30.26 33.81 12.04
C GLY A 452 30.69 33.79 10.57
N SER A 453 30.26 34.81 9.81
CA SER A 453 30.54 34.98 8.39
C SER A 453 32.02 34.76 8.05
N LEU A 454 32.33 33.68 7.33
CA LEU A 454 33.62 33.49 6.67
C LEU A 454 33.66 34.26 5.33
N SER A 455 33.33 35.55 5.38
CA SER A 455 33.59 36.46 4.27
C SER A 455 34.89 37.21 4.57
N SER A 456 36.01 36.59 4.19
CA SER A 456 37.33 37.16 3.83
C SER A 456 38.41 36.06 3.91
N GLY A 457 38.22 34.95 3.21
CA GLY A 457 39.28 33.95 3.01
C GLY A 457 40.02 34.25 1.72
N ASN A 458 41.32 34.56 1.82
CA ASN A 458 42.24 34.73 0.71
C ASN A 458 42.17 33.54 -0.26
N SER A 459 41.56 33.71 -1.43
CA SER A 459 41.79 32.82 -2.56
C SER A 459 42.86 33.43 -3.46
N SER A 460 44.12 33.16 -3.12
CA SER A 460 45.19 33.11 -4.13
C SER A 460 44.88 31.96 -5.07
N ASN A 461 44.11 32.24 -6.13
CA ASN A 461 43.80 31.25 -7.16
C ASN A 461 45.05 31.10 -8.04
N SER A 462 45.88 30.10 -7.75
CA SER A 462 46.86 29.62 -8.71
C SER A 462 46.14 28.73 -9.72
N GLY A 463 46.08 29.18 -10.98
CA GLY A 463 45.62 28.38 -12.10
C GLY A 463 44.81 29.21 -13.08
N ASP A 464 45.49 29.75 -14.09
CA ASP A 464 44.87 30.27 -15.30
C ASP A 464 43.98 29.18 -15.91
N GLN A 465 42.66 29.31 -15.78
CA GLN A 465 41.73 28.45 -16.50
C GLN A 465 41.54 29.03 -17.90
N ASP A 466 42.23 28.46 -18.88
CA ASP A 466 42.14 28.86 -20.28
C ASP A 466 40.81 28.38 -20.88
N TYR A 467 39.88 29.31 -21.12
CA TYR A 467 38.53 29.03 -21.66
C TYR A 467 38.47 29.02 -23.20
N ASN A 468 39.62 28.91 -23.87
CA ASN A 468 39.73 28.95 -25.33
C ASN A 468 38.93 27.87 -26.06
N CYS A 469 38.65 26.72 -25.41
CA CYS A 469 37.85 25.64 -25.99
C CYS A 469 36.39 26.03 -26.27
N LEU A 470 35.85 27.07 -25.63
CA LEU A 470 34.47 27.54 -25.83
C LEU A 470 34.23 28.14 -27.22
N ASN A 471 35.30 28.57 -27.92
CA ASN A 471 35.20 29.09 -29.29
C ASN A 471 34.89 27.99 -30.33
N GLU A 472 35.15 26.73 -30.02
CA GLU A 472 34.94 25.61 -30.95
C GLU A 472 33.52 25.03 -30.89
N TRP A 473 32.72 25.41 -29.88
CA TRP A 473 31.44 24.76 -29.57
C TRP A 473 30.26 25.25 -30.43
N GLY A 474 30.54 26.14 -31.38
CA GLY A 474 29.57 26.63 -32.35
C GLY A 474 28.81 27.88 -31.91
N PRO A 475 27.95 28.44 -32.80
CA PRO A 475 27.47 29.82 -32.71
C PRO A 475 26.61 30.11 -31.48
N ARG A 476 26.01 29.09 -30.86
CA ARG A 476 25.17 29.25 -29.67
C ARG A 476 25.96 29.52 -28.38
N PHE A 477 27.26 29.20 -28.37
CA PHE A 477 28.14 29.36 -27.22
C PHE A 477 29.04 30.61 -27.31
N LYS A 478 28.89 31.39 -28.38
CA LYS A 478 29.67 32.60 -28.64
C LYS A 478 29.57 33.65 -27.52
N LYS A 479 28.41 33.74 -26.86
CA LYS A 479 28.19 34.67 -25.74
C LYS A 479 28.90 34.23 -24.45
N LEU A 480 29.06 32.93 -24.25
CA LEU A 480 29.82 32.34 -23.15
C LEU A 480 31.32 32.50 -23.40
N ALA A 481 31.78 32.20 -24.62
CA ALA A 481 33.17 32.43 -25.02
C ALA A 481 33.57 33.91 -24.84
N TYR A 482 32.67 34.85 -25.16
CA TYR A 482 32.90 36.29 -24.95
C TYR A 482 33.00 36.70 -23.47
N MET A 483 32.22 36.07 -22.58
CA MET A 483 32.24 36.42 -21.14
C MET A 483 33.47 35.86 -20.40
N TYR A 484 34.00 34.73 -20.84
CA TYR A 484 35.09 34.02 -20.14
C TYR A 484 36.44 34.05 -20.87
N GLY A 485 36.47 34.48 -22.14
CA GLY A 485 37.67 34.50 -22.98
C GLY A 485 38.53 35.78 -22.90
N GLY A 486 38.16 36.76 -22.06
CA GLY A 486 38.84 38.05 -21.97
C GLY A 486 38.56 38.92 -23.20
N GLY A 487 37.86 40.03 -23.02
CA GLY A 487 37.73 41.02 -24.08
C GLY A 487 39.09 41.64 -24.36
N GLU A 488 39.56 41.57 -25.61
CA GLU A 488 40.45 42.61 -26.11
C GLU A 488 39.61 43.88 -26.16
N ASP A 489 39.80 44.74 -25.17
CA ASP A 489 39.33 46.13 -25.21
C ASP A 489 40.09 46.82 -26.35
N ASP A 490 39.44 46.93 -27.51
CA ASP A 490 39.86 47.86 -28.57
C ASP A 490 39.54 49.29 -28.12
N ASP A 491 40.38 49.85 -27.25
CA ASP A 491 40.50 51.29 -27.06
C ASP A 491 41.96 51.73 -27.32
N ASP A 492 42.09 52.75 -28.18
CA ASP A 492 43.28 53.51 -28.60
C ASP A 492 44.19 52.92 -29.71
N MET A 493 43.93 53.26 -30.97
CA MET A 493 44.59 54.38 -31.68
C MET A 493 44.35 54.39 -33.22
N LEU A 494 43.83 55.54 -33.67
CA LEU A 494 43.88 56.18 -35.01
C LEU A 494 42.94 55.74 -36.14
#